data_AF-A0A3B1A942-F1
#
_entry.id   AF-A0A3B1A942-F1
#
_cell.length_a   1.000
_cell.length_b   1.000
_cell.length_c   1.000
_cell.angle_alpha   90.00
_cell.angle_beta   90.00
_cell.angle_gamma   90.00
#
_symmetry.space_group_name_H-M   'P 1'
#
loop_
_entity.id
_entity.type
_entity.pdbx_description
1 polymer ?
#
loop_
_entity_poly.entity_id
_entity_poly.type
_entity_poly.pdbx_seq_one_letter_code
_entity_poly.pdbx_strand_id
1 'polypeptide(L)' 'MVKKKLFYTGWNFKCGYGEWLLIDALKKLLTASDVVAFPIIIVDAKEGAVKFYENFDFKSFYDAPNKLFITVATV' A
#
# COMPACT_ATOMS: atom_id res chain seq x y z
N MET A 1 -26.39 -3.49 -43.01
CA MET A 1 -26.73 -3.45 -41.57
C MET A 1 -26.26 -4.76 -40.94
N VAL A 2 -25.04 -4.81 -40.38
CA VAL A 2 -24.44 -6.01 -39.77
C VAL A 2 -24.29 -5.76 -38.28
N LYS A 3 -24.97 -6.58 -37.46
CA LYS A 3 -24.95 -6.50 -35.99
C LYS A 3 -23.58 -6.92 -35.45
N LYS A 4 -22.74 -5.97 -35.03
CA LYS A 4 -21.58 -6.26 -34.18
C LYS A 4 -22.01 -6.29 -32.72
N LYS A 5 -22.33 -7.49 -32.23
CA LYS A 5 -22.46 -7.81 -30.81
C LYS A 5 -21.17 -8.51 -30.39
N LEU A 6 -20.17 -7.76 -29.93
CA LEU A 6 -18.96 -8.32 -29.33
C LEU A 6 -18.54 -7.50 -28.10
N PHE A 7 -18.71 -8.15 -26.94
CA PHE A 7 -17.89 -8.12 -25.73
C PHE A 7 -17.43 -6.78 -25.14
N TYR A 8 -18.12 -6.36 -24.08
CA TYR A 8 -17.49 -5.66 -22.94
C TYR A 8 -17.97 -6.33 -21.65
N THR A 9 -17.36 -7.46 -21.29
CA THR A 9 -17.44 -8.03 -19.95
C THR A 9 -16.21 -7.59 -19.16
N GLY A 10 -16.43 -6.84 -18.07
CA GLY A 10 -15.50 -6.75 -16.95
C GLY A 10 -14.40 -5.68 -17.05
N TRP A 11 -14.74 -4.40 -16.95
CA TRP A 11 -13.76 -3.38 -16.54
C TRP A 11 -13.70 -3.32 -15.02
N ASN A 12 -12.61 -3.83 -14.43
CA ASN A 12 -12.29 -3.65 -13.02
C ASN A 12 -11.14 -2.63 -12.94
N PHE A 13 -11.47 -1.35 -13.07
CA PHE A 13 -10.50 -0.26 -12.92
C PHE A 13 -10.19 -0.10 -11.43
N LYS A 14 -9.09 -0.69 -10.95
CA LYS A 14 -8.50 -0.25 -9.67
C LYS A 14 -7.77 1.05 -9.93
N CYS A 15 -8.36 2.19 -9.54
CA CYS A 15 -7.87 3.53 -9.87
C CYS A 15 -6.58 3.97 -9.12
N GLY A 16 -5.84 3.06 -8.48
CA GLY A 16 -4.54 3.37 -7.86
C GLY A 16 -4.58 4.29 -6.64
N TYR A 17 -5.77 4.62 -6.12
CA TYR A 17 -5.90 5.61 -5.03
C TYR A 17 -5.27 5.14 -3.72
N GLY A 18 -5.29 3.83 -3.44
CA GLY A 18 -4.69 3.29 -2.22
C GLY A 18 -3.17 3.48 -2.23
N GLU A 19 -2.54 3.17 -3.34
CA GLU A 19 -1.11 3.35 -3.59
C GLU A 19 -0.72 4.83 -3.47
N TRP A 20 -1.48 5.72 -4.10
CA TRP A 20 -1.23 7.16 -4.04
C TRP A 20 -1.32 7.71 -2.61
N LEU A 21 -2.35 7.32 -1.86
CA LEU A 21 -2.54 7.72 -0.47
C LEU A 21 -1.43 7.18 0.44
N LEU A 22 -0.98 5.94 0.22
CA LEU A 22 0.13 5.36 0.99
C LEU A 22 1.43 6.13 0.74
N ILE A 23 1.75 6.44 -0.51
CA ILE A 23 2.95 7.22 -0.87
C ILE A 23 2.90 8.61 -0.24
N ASP A 24 1.75 9.29 -0.28
CA ASP A 24 1.57 10.60 0.34
C ASP A 24 1.77 10.55 1.87
N ALA A 25 1.24 9.51 2.54
CA ALA A 25 1.44 9.30 3.96
C ALA A 25 2.92 9.04 4.32
N LEU A 26 3.60 8.17 3.55
CA LEU A 26 5.02 7.87 3.76
C LEU A 26 5.90 9.12 3.61
N LYS A 27 5.63 9.99 2.62
CA LYS A 27 6.36 11.26 2.44
C LYS A 27 6.20 12.19 3.65
N LYS A 28 4.97 12.31 4.18
CA LYS A 28 4.70 13.14 5.36
C LYS A 28 5.44 12.62 6.60
N LEU A 29 5.50 11.29 6.75
CA LEU A 29 6.24 10.66 7.84
C LEU A 29 7.75 10.86 7.66
N LEU A 30 8.31 10.68 6.46
CA LEU A 30 9.72 10.95 6.20
C LEU A 30 10.10 12.39 6.59
N THR A 31 9.32 13.39 6.18
CA THR A 31 9.55 14.79 6.55
C THR A 31 9.44 15.04 8.06
N ALA A 32 8.50 14.41 8.74
CA ALA A 32 8.40 14.55 10.19
C ALA A 32 9.53 13.83 10.94
N SER A 33 10.17 12.83 10.32
CA SER A 33 11.28 12.06 10.91
C SER A 33 12.55 12.90 11.08
N ASP A 34 12.71 13.93 10.24
CA ASP A 34 13.80 14.90 10.31
C ASP A 34 13.75 15.74 11.61
N VAL A 35 12.57 15.85 12.21
CA VAL A 35 12.33 16.66 13.43
C VAL A 35 12.22 15.77 14.67
N VAL A 36 11.61 14.60 14.54
CA VAL A 36 11.41 13.64 15.63
C VAL A 36 11.95 12.30 15.15
N ALA A 37 13.04 11.80 15.75
CA ALA A 37 13.66 10.56 15.28
C ALA A 37 12.77 9.34 15.54
N PHE A 38 11.99 8.94 14.53
CA PHE A 38 11.27 7.65 14.51
C PHE A 38 11.87 6.75 13.43
N PRO A 39 12.43 5.58 13.78
CA PRO A 39 13.12 4.73 12.81
C PRO A 39 12.18 3.84 11.97
N ILE A 40 10.91 3.71 12.36
CA ILE A 40 10.01 2.66 11.88
C ILE A 40 8.55 3.13 11.78
N ILE A 41 7.85 2.68 10.74
CA ILE A 41 6.42 2.89 10.52
C ILE A 41 5.75 1.52 10.58
N ILE A 42 4.67 1.39 11.34
CA ILE A 42 3.96 0.11 11.57
C ILE A 42 2.51 0.24 11.11
N VAL A 43 1.99 -0.79 10.44
CA VAL A 43 0.58 -0.91 10.05
C VAL A 43 -0.02 -2.18 10.64
N ASP A 44 -1.30 -2.12 11.00
CA ASP A 44 -2.13 -3.30 11.28
C ASP A 44 -3.07 -3.49 10.09
N ALA A 45 -2.73 -4.45 9.24
CA ALA A 45 -3.43 -4.70 7.99
C ALA A 45 -4.74 -5.45 8.24
N LYS A 46 -5.81 -4.97 7.58
CA LYS A 46 -7.06 -5.71 7.49
C LYS A 46 -6.88 -7.00 6.67
N GLU A 47 -7.81 -7.93 6.83
CA GLU A 47 -7.83 -9.19 6.07
C GLU A 47 -7.69 -8.93 4.56
N GLY A 48 -6.79 -9.67 3.91
CA GLY A 48 -6.49 -9.53 2.48
C GLY A 48 -5.63 -8.32 2.09
N ALA A 49 -5.29 -7.41 3.02
CA ALA A 49 -4.51 -6.21 2.73
C ALA A 49 -2.99 -6.37 2.94
N VAL A 50 -2.52 -7.46 3.56
CA VAL A 50 -1.08 -7.71 3.80
C VAL A 50 -0.27 -7.58 2.51
N LYS A 51 -0.74 -8.23 1.43
CA LYS A 51 -0.03 -8.21 0.14
C LYS A 51 0.07 -6.82 -0.49
N PHE A 52 -0.91 -5.95 -0.22
CA PHE A 52 -0.88 -4.58 -0.69
C PHE A 52 0.31 -3.83 -0.08
N TYR A 53 0.55 -3.96 1.23
CA TYR A 53 1.67 -3.31 1.91
C TYR A 53 3.03 -3.94 1.55
N GLU A 54 3.11 -5.26 1.41
CA GLU A 54 4.34 -5.95 0.97
C GLU A 54 4.87 -5.45 -0.39
N ASN A 55 3.99 -5.00 -1.29
CA ASN A 55 4.40 -4.42 -2.58
C ASN A 55 5.16 -3.08 -2.42
N PHE A 56 5.17 -2.51 -1.22
CA PHE A 56 5.90 -1.30 -0.84
C PHE A 56 7.01 -1.59 0.18
N ASP A 57 7.56 -2.81 0.18
CA ASP A 57 8.64 -3.27 1.05
C ASP A 57 8.33 -3.32 2.55
N PHE A 58 7.06 -3.21 2.94
CA PHE A 58 6.64 -3.56 4.29
C PHE A 58 6.88 -5.05 4.56
N LYS A 59 7.32 -5.36 5.77
CA LYS A 59 7.60 -6.73 6.22
C LYS A 59 6.69 -7.08 7.37
N SER A 60 6.06 -8.25 7.33
CA SER A 60 5.27 -8.74 8.46
C SER A 60 6.13 -9.05 9.68
N PHE A 61 5.57 -8.84 10.87
CA PHE A 61 6.15 -9.39 12.10
C PHE A 61 6.05 -10.92 12.10
N TYR A 62 7.02 -11.58 12.72
CA TYR A 62 7.10 -13.04 12.76
C TYR A 62 5.91 -13.68 13.49
N ASP A 63 5.49 -13.08 14.60
CA ASP A 63 4.44 -13.55 15.50
C ASP A 63 3.06 -12.91 15.21
N ALA A 64 3.01 -11.87 14.39
CA ALA A 64 1.79 -11.15 14.02
C ALA A 64 1.77 -10.85 12.50
N PRO A 65 1.36 -11.81 11.65
CA PRO A 65 1.51 -11.70 10.19
C PRO A 65 0.65 -10.58 9.56
N ASN A 66 -0.40 -10.12 10.25
CA ASN A 66 -1.21 -8.97 9.85
C ASN A 66 -0.60 -7.63 10.26
N LYS A 67 0.39 -7.61 11.16
CA LYS A 67 1.15 -6.39 11.47
C LYS A 67 2.38 -6.35 10.58
N LEU A 68 2.62 -5.21 9.96
CA LEU A 68 3.79 -5.01 9.12
C LEU A 68 4.53 -3.75 9.50
N PHE A 69 5.81 -3.68 9.13
CA PHE A 69 6.64 -2.51 9.33
C PHE A 69 7.50 -2.19 8.12
N ILE A 70 7.86 -0.91 7.99
CA ILE A 70 8.89 -0.41 7.09
C ILE A 70 9.80 0.54 7.89
N THR A 71 11.09 0.59 7.56
CA THR A 71 12.01 1.54 8.19
C THR A 71 12.08 2.81 7.36
N VAL A 72 12.30 3.95 8.00
CA VAL A 72 12.47 5.23 7.29
C VAL A 72 13.64 5.19 6.31
N ALA A 73 14.67 4.37 6.58
CA ALA A 73 15.80 4.17 5.66
C ALA A 73 15.41 3.50 4.32
N THR A 74 14.23 2.87 4.24
CA THR A 74 13.70 2.23 3.02
C THR A 74 12.67 3.11 2.30
N VAL A 75 12.14 4.14 2.96
CA VAL A 75 11.19 5.12 2.41
C VAL A 75 11.92 6.20 1.63
#